data_AF-K4ALJ1-F1
#
_entry.id   AF-K4ALJ1-F1
#
_cell.length_a   1.000
_cell.length_b   1.000
_cell.length_c   1.000
_cell.angle_alpha   90.00
_cell.angle_beta   90.00
_cell.angle_gamma   90.00
#
_symmetry.space_group_name_H-M   'P 1'
#
loop_
_entity.id
_entity.type
_entity.pdbx_description
1 polymer ?
#
loop_
_entity_poly.entity_id
_entity_poly.type
_entity_poly.pdbx_seq_one_letter_code
_entity_poly.pdbx_strand_id
1 'polypeptide(L)'
;IYNDTYESPPDAKAVAAHQNYMLLCFLLPGEGGLNEEFFIYQSDTVVLKRLGPCGHAFINFNAGSNTGIVCREENDEFAVAHLTVTPKEGGGNCALWSTCPVTAELCYILSKVGSWRTSSVPIRYGEGEAQELIWWQTDAVIAFGDSICWVDYLRGMLFCDVFSPNLELRYVPLPVIPYEGYRHPELGDRGGVFAYRSVCVTQDGAAIKFIDAANNNLWFNGNQSGPSSITSWILSSDRFTWMQDDTLPWTSSYATKMPPLDMKYPQIVYFALKEEICSGTLLVPVNMVSKTLGRRTAYALRSSLSSDEDESDRTSCNLFYNEPFLPCGFSKFLGLDVPRSR
;
A
#
# COMPACT_ATOMS: atom_id res chain seq x y z
N ILE A 1 28.61 -28.67 -22.41
CA ILE A 1 27.45 -29.02 -21.56
C ILE A 1 27.71 -28.38 -20.21
N TYR A 2 27.24 -27.16 -20.01
CA TYR A 2 27.14 -26.51 -18.71
C TYR A 2 25.69 -26.01 -18.67
N ASN A 3 24.83 -26.83 -18.07
CA ASN A 3 23.49 -26.41 -17.68
C ASN A 3 23.63 -25.75 -16.31
N ASP A 4 23.80 -24.44 -16.28
CA ASP A 4 23.49 -23.63 -15.10
C ASP A 4 22.14 -22.98 -15.35
N THR A 5 21.07 -23.75 -15.18
CA THR A 5 19.77 -23.19 -14.84
C THR A 5 19.88 -22.71 -13.40
N TYR A 6 20.29 -21.46 -13.21
CA TYR A 6 20.00 -20.73 -11.98
C TYR A 6 18.47 -20.64 -11.89
N GLU A 7 17.84 -21.66 -11.32
CA GLU A 7 16.50 -21.52 -10.75
C GLU A 7 16.65 -20.54 -9.59
N SER A 8 16.34 -19.28 -9.85
CA SER A 8 16.12 -18.29 -8.79
C SER A 8 15.17 -18.93 -7.77
N PRO A 9 15.46 -18.89 -6.45
CA PRO A 9 14.55 -19.40 -5.46
C PRO A 9 13.17 -18.74 -5.64
N PRO A 10 12.06 -19.44 -5.33
CA PRO A 10 10.74 -18.85 -5.41
C PRO A 10 10.71 -17.59 -4.56
N ASP A 11 10.52 -16.44 -5.21
CA ASP A 11 10.51 -15.15 -4.54
C ASP A 11 9.22 -15.08 -3.71
N ALA A 12 9.39 -14.95 -2.40
CA ALA A 12 8.31 -14.99 -1.42
C ALA A 12 8.13 -13.61 -0.83
N LYS A 13 6.94 -13.03 -1.01
CA LYS A 13 6.63 -11.66 -0.61
C LYS A 13 5.47 -11.61 0.35
N ALA A 14 5.60 -10.81 1.41
CA ALA A 14 4.45 -10.40 2.21
C ALA A 14 3.67 -9.33 1.44
N VAL A 15 2.41 -9.62 1.12
CA VAL A 15 1.58 -8.77 0.27
C VAL A 15 0.69 -7.86 1.10
N ALA A 16 0.10 -8.40 2.17
CA ALA A 16 -0.80 -7.68 3.06
C ALA A 16 -0.83 -8.35 4.43
N ALA A 17 -1.29 -7.63 5.45
CA ALA A 17 -1.56 -8.19 6.76
C ALA A 17 -2.70 -7.43 7.41
N HIS A 18 -3.46 -8.14 8.24
CA HIS A 18 -4.51 -7.57 9.04
C HIS A 18 -4.70 -8.44 10.29
N GLN A 19 -4.69 -7.81 11.46
CA GLN A 19 -4.73 -8.51 12.75
C GLN A 19 -3.61 -9.55 12.87
N ASN A 20 -3.96 -10.78 13.25
CA ASN A 20 -3.08 -11.94 13.39
C ASN A 20 -2.83 -12.70 12.07
N TYR A 21 -3.28 -12.16 10.92
CA TYR A 21 -3.14 -12.80 9.61
C TYR A 21 -2.17 -12.03 8.71
N MET A 22 -1.29 -12.77 8.03
CA MET A 22 -0.39 -12.26 7.00
C MET A 22 -0.64 -13.03 5.70
N LEU A 23 -0.82 -12.27 4.61
CA LEU A 23 -0.93 -12.77 3.26
C LEU A 23 0.45 -12.79 2.61
N LEU A 24 0.86 -13.98 2.18
CA LEU A 24 2.10 -14.22 1.46
C LEU A 24 1.78 -14.58 0.01
N CYS A 25 2.61 -14.14 -0.91
CA CYS A 25 2.59 -14.52 -2.31
C CYS A 25 3.94 -15.16 -2.67
N PHE A 26 3.89 -16.31 -3.33
CA PHE A 26 5.05 -17.03 -3.83
C PHE A 26 4.98 -17.09 -5.35
N LEU A 27 6.08 -16.79 -6.01
CA LEU A 27 6.26 -17.07 -7.43
C LEU A 27 6.77 -18.49 -7.60
N LEU A 28 5.91 -19.39 -8.08
CA LEU A 28 6.22 -20.80 -8.26
C LEU A 28 6.32 -21.15 -9.75
N PRO A 29 7.26 -22.02 -10.17
CA PRO A 29 7.32 -22.51 -11.54
C PRO A 29 6.03 -23.25 -11.94
N GLY A 30 5.50 -22.97 -13.13
CA GLY A 30 4.32 -23.62 -13.69
C GLY A 30 4.40 -23.78 -15.21
N GLU A 31 3.39 -24.44 -15.80
CA GLU A 31 3.31 -24.56 -17.27
C GLU A 31 3.18 -23.18 -17.92
N GLY A 32 4.20 -22.75 -18.65
CA GLY A 32 4.21 -21.47 -19.37
C GLY A 32 4.85 -20.29 -18.62
N GLY A 33 5.39 -20.46 -17.41
CA GLY A 33 6.10 -19.39 -16.69
C GLY A 33 6.05 -19.51 -15.17
N LEU A 34 6.18 -18.38 -14.47
CA LEU A 34 5.97 -18.28 -13.02
C LEU A 34 4.48 -18.02 -12.74
N ASN A 35 3.93 -18.73 -11.77
CA ASN A 35 2.58 -18.56 -11.27
C ASN A 35 2.61 -17.95 -9.86
N GLU A 36 1.74 -16.98 -9.61
CA GLU A 36 1.53 -16.45 -8.27
C GLU A 36 0.62 -17.37 -7.46
N GLU A 37 1.10 -17.77 -6.28
CA GLU A 37 0.33 -18.54 -5.32
C GLU A 37 0.24 -17.83 -3.97
N PHE A 38 -0.98 -17.78 -3.43
CA PHE A 38 -1.25 -17.13 -2.17
C PHE A 38 -1.30 -18.10 -1.00
N PHE A 39 -0.71 -17.66 0.12
CA PHE A 39 -0.71 -18.37 1.39
C PHE A 39 -1.12 -17.42 2.51
N ILE A 40 -1.84 -17.96 3.50
CA ILE A 40 -2.18 -17.25 4.72
C ILE A 40 -1.39 -17.83 5.86
N TYR A 41 -0.64 -16.97 6.54
CA TYR A 41 0.00 -17.27 7.80
C TYR A 41 -0.82 -16.66 8.94
N GLN A 42 -1.19 -17.47 9.92
CA GLN A 42 -1.84 -17.02 11.15
C GLN A 42 -0.82 -17.08 12.30
N SER A 43 -0.55 -15.94 12.95
CA SER A 43 0.51 -15.85 13.96
C SER A 43 0.18 -16.61 15.24
N ASP A 44 -1.09 -16.65 15.64
CA ASP A 44 -1.49 -17.20 16.95
C ASP A 44 -1.43 -18.73 16.96
N THR A 45 -1.78 -19.35 15.84
CA THR A 45 -1.77 -20.81 15.66
C THR A 45 -0.52 -21.29 14.95
N VAL A 46 0.28 -20.38 14.39
CA VAL A 46 1.47 -20.67 13.58
C VAL A 46 1.14 -21.62 12.42
N VAL A 47 -0.02 -21.39 11.80
CA VAL A 47 -0.51 -22.20 10.68
C VAL A 47 -0.27 -21.45 9.38
N LEU A 48 0.33 -22.15 8.41
CA LEU A 48 0.41 -21.70 7.03
C LEU A 48 -0.58 -22.49 6.18
N LYS A 49 -1.53 -21.79 5.55
CA LYS A 49 -2.57 -22.37 4.70
C LYS A 49 -2.42 -21.87 3.27
N ARG A 50 -2.32 -22.80 2.32
CA ARG A 50 -2.35 -22.51 0.88
C ARG A 50 -3.76 -22.10 0.47
N LEU A 51 -3.89 -20.97 -0.23
CA LEU A 51 -5.14 -20.52 -0.86
C LEU A 51 -5.20 -20.89 -2.35
N GLY A 52 -4.05 -21.17 -2.96
CA GLY A 52 -3.93 -21.44 -4.39
C GLY A 52 -3.90 -20.14 -5.22
N PRO A 53 -3.91 -20.27 -6.56
CA PRO A 53 -3.82 -19.12 -7.46
C PRO A 53 -5.14 -18.33 -7.48
N CYS A 54 -5.01 -17.02 -7.64
CA CYS A 54 -6.14 -16.15 -7.95
C CYS A 54 -6.66 -16.45 -9.37
N GLY A 55 -7.97 -16.29 -9.59
CA GLY A 55 -8.62 -16.57 -10.87
C GLY A 55 -8.42 -15.52 -11.97
N HIS A 56 -7.74 -14.41 -11.68
CA HIS A 56 -7.42 -13.40 -12.69
C HIS A 56 -6.16 -13.79 -13.48
N ALA A 57 -6.19 -13.60 -14.80
CA ALA A 57 -5.06 -13.88 -15.69
C ALA A 57 -3.93 -12.83 -15.61
N PHE A 58 -4.22 -11.65 -15.05
CA PHE A 58 -3.28 -10.52 -14.93
C PHE A 58 -3.15 -10.11 -13.47
N ILE A 59 -2.16 -10.66 -12.78
CA ILE A 59 -1.88 -10.32 -11.39
C ILE A 59 -0.54 -9.57 -11.35
N ASN A 60 -0.54 -8.40 -10.72
CA ASN A 60 0.65 -7.60 -10.37
C ASN A 60 1.68 -7.26 -11.48
N PHE A 61 1.30 -7.20 -12.76
CA PHE A 61 2.20 -6.66 -13.80
C PHE A 61 2.59 -5.21 -13.43
N ASN A 62 3.89 -4.92 -13.34
CA ASN A 62 4.47 -3.63 -12.89
C ASN A 62 4.38 -3.30 -11.38
N ALA A 63 4.53 -4.30 -10.49
CA ALA A 63 4.69 -4.07 -9.04
C ALA A 63 3.47 -3.44 -8.32
N GLY A 64 2.27 -3.56 -8.89
CA GLY A 64 1.03 -3.09 -8.26
C GLY A 64 0.67 -3.91 -7.02
N SER A 65 0.18 -3.24 -5.97
CA SER A 65 -0.40 -3.89 -4.80
C SER A 65 -1.91 -4.00 -5.03
N ASN A 66 -2.37 -5.07 -5.68
CA ASN A 66 -3.80 -5.23 -6.00
C ASN A 66 -4.53 -6.23 -5.10
N THR A 67 -3.80 -6.96 -4.26
CA THR A 67 -4.36 -7.96 -3.35
C THR A 67 -4.30 -7.49 -1.90
N GLY A 68 -5.42 -7.61 -1.19
CA GLY A 68 -5.51 -7.30 0.23
C GLY A 68 -6.12 -8.45 1.04
N ILE A 69 -6.04 -8.31 2.36
CA ILE A 69 -6.69 -9.18 3.34
C ILE A 69 -7.46 -8.33 4.34
N VAL A 70 -8.64 -8.80 4.75
CA VAL A 70 -9.42 -8.24 5.86
C VAL A 70 -9.93 -9.38 6.76
N CYS A 71 -10.07 -9.11 8.05
CA CYS A 71 -10.44 -10.07 9.08
C CYS A 71 -11.57 -9.52 9.93
N ARG A 72 -12.52 -10.38 10.30
CA ARG A 72 -13.60 -10.12 11.25
C ARG A 72 -13.34 -10.93 12.52
N GLU A 73 -12.94 -10.24 13.59
CA GLU A 73 -12.61 -10.87 14.87
C GLU A 73 -13.77 -11.65 15.47
N GLU A 74 -15.00 -11.11 15.39
CA GLU A 74 -16.19 -11.72 15.99
C GLU A 74 -16.46 -13.15 15.50
N ASN A 75 -16.02 -13.48 14.28
CA ASN A 75 -16.35 -14.72 13.59
C ASN A 75 -15.12 -15.56 13.19
N ASP A 76 -13.91 -15.15 13.60
CA ASP A 76 -12.62 -15.70 13.13
C ASP A 76 -12.62 -15.94 11.60
N GLU A 77 -13.16 -14.95 10.87
CA GLU A 77 -13.34 -15.03 9.43
C GLU A 77 -12.39 -14.06 8.76
N PHE A 78 -11.76 -14.49 7.67
CA PHE A 78 -10.95 -13.61 6.84
C PHE A 78 -11.41 -13.68 5.40
N ALA A 79 -11.12 -12.62 4.66
CA ALA A 79 -11.27 -12.56 3.23
C ALA A 79 -9.98 -12.05 2.59
N VAL A 80 -9.62 -12.64 1.46
CA VAL A 80 -8.56 -12.14 0.58
C VAL A 80 -9.21 -11.74 -0.73
N ALA A 81 -8.83 -10.59 -1.26
CA ALA A 81 -9.37 -10.12 -2.53
C ALA A 81 -8.33 -9.40 -3.38
N HIS A 82 -8.38 -9.67 -4.68
CA HIS A 82 -7.67 -8.96 -5.73
C HIS A 82 -8.65 -8.18 -6.58
N LEU A 83 -8.35 -6.91 -6.84
CA LEU A 83 -9.17 -6.03 -7.68
C LEU A 83 -8.44 -5.68 -8.97
N THR A 84 -9.16 -5.81 -10.09
CA THR A 84 -8.76 -5.27 -11.39
C THR A 84 -9.77 -4.22 -11.82
N VAL A 85 -9.29 -3.03 -12.16
CA VAL A 85 -10.11 -1.98 -12.77
C VAL A 85 -9.59 -1.73 -14.17
N THR A 86 -10.44 -1.89 -15.18
CA THR A 86 -10.08 -1.77 -16.59
C THR A 86 -11.05 -0.84 -17.31
N PRO A 87 -10.57 0.04 -18.20
CA PRO A 87 -11.44 0.71 -19.16
C PRO A 87 -12.17 -0.34 -19.99
N LYS A 88 -13.48 -0.19 -20.22
CA LYS A 88 -14.15 -0.99 -21.24
C LYS A 88 -13.54 -0.65 -22.59
N GLU A 89 -13.04 -1.64 -23.30
CA GLU A 89 -12.63 -1.47 -24.69
C GLU A 89 -13.82 -0.94 -25.50
N GLY A 90 -13.69 0.29 -26.00
CA GLY A 90 -14.68 0.88 -26.88
C GLY A 90 -14.69 0.10 -28.19
N GLY A 91 -15.79 -0.60 -28.48
CA GLY A 91 -16.07 -1.07 -29.83
C GLY A 91 -16.16 0.13 -30.78
N GLY A 92 -15.06 0.43 -31.47
CA GLY A 92 -14.97 1.48 -32.49
C GLY A 92 -14.95 2.92 -31.96
N ASN A 93 -13.92 3.69 -32.35
CA ASN A 93 -13.86 5.15 -32.29
C ASN A 93 -14.36 5.82 -30.99
N CYS A 94 -14.02 5.29 -29.81
CA CYS A 94 -13.96 6.11 -28.60
C CYS A 94 -12.76 7.07 -28.70
N ALA A 95 -12.88 8.08 -29.55
CA ALA A 95 -11.86 9.11 -29.82
C ALA A 95 -11.59 10.03 -28.62
N LEU A 96 -12.30 9.82 -27.51
CA LEU A 96 -12.02 10.44 -26.23
C LEU A 96 -12.04 9.34 -25.18
N TRP A 97 -10.87 9.02 -24.61
CA TRP A 97 -10.74 8.29 -23.34
C TRP A 97 -11.43 9.02 -22.17
N SER A 98 -12.14 10.13 -22.42
CA SER A 98 -12.82 10.94 -21.42
C SER A 98 -14.26 10.49 -21.10
N THR A 99 -14.75 9.40 -21.70
CA THR A 99 -16.13 8.90 -21.47
C THR A 99 -16.20 7.38 -21.39
N CYS A 100 -15.07 6.67 -21.35
CA CYS A 100 -15.09 5.21 -21.36
C CYS A 100 -15.53 4.69 -19.98
N PRO A 101 -16.66 3.98 -19.88
CA PRO A 101 -17.02 3.32 -18.63
C PRO A 101 -15.93 2.31 -18.24
N VAL A 102 -15.67 2.17 -16.95
CA VAL A 102 -14.74 1.14 -16.43
C VAL A 102 -15.50 -0.11 -16.00
N THR A 103 -14.80 -1.24 -15.99
CA THR A 103 -15.18 -2.49 -15.33
C THR A 103 -14.31 -2.70 -14.12
N ALA A 104 -14.92 -3.13 -13.02
CA ALA A 104 -14.20 -3.69 -11.89
C ALA A 104 -14.48 -5.20 -11.81
N GLU A 105 -13.42 -5.98 -11.77
CA GLU A 105 -13.45 -7.41 -11.51
C GLU A 105 -12.78 -7.71 -10.18
N LEU A 106 -13.53 -8.35 -9.29
CA LEU A 106 -13.08 -8.73 -7.96
C LEU A 106 -12.92 -10.24 -7.91
N CYS A 107 -11.70 -10.72 -7.66
CA CYS A 107 -11.44 -12.12 -7.37
C CYS A 107 -11.13 -12.26 -5.88
N TYR A 108 -11.91 -13.06 -5.17
CA TYR A 108 -11.86 -13.10 -3.72
C TYR A 108 -12.12 -14.51 -3.18
N ILE A 109 -11.66 -14.74 -1.95
CA ILE A 109 -11.88 -15.97 -1.19
C ILE A 109 -12.30 -15.60 0.23
N LEU A 110 -13.37 -16.24 0.70
CA LEU A 110 -13.83 -16.16 2.09
C LEU A 110 -13.36 -17.40 2.83
N SER A 111 -12.82 -17.25 4.04
CA SER A 111 -12.20 -18.36 4.78
C SER A 111 -13.17 -19.51 5.06
N LYS A 112 -14.45 -19.21 5.30
CA LYS A 112 -15.53 -20.20 5.52
C LYS A 112 -15.91 -20.99 4.28
N VAL A 113 -15.68 -20.44 3.08
CA VAL A 113 -16.00 -21.08 1.81
C VAL A 113 -14.79 -21.83 1.26
N GLY A 114 -13.59 -21.24 1.38
CA GLY A 114 -12.33 -21.88 1.01
C GLY A 114 -12.08 -22.05 -0.50
N SER A 115 -12.79 -21.31 -1.35
CA SER A 115 -12.56 -21.30 -2.80
C SER A 115 -12.60 -19.88 -3.38
N TRP A 116 -11.75 -19.64 -4.38
CA TRP A 116 -11.73 -18.39 -5.14
C TRP A 116 -13.00 -18.23 -5.97
N ARG A 117 -13.52 -17.01 -6.01
CA ARG A 117 -14.66 -16.59 -6.81
C ARG A 117 -14.29 -15.31 -7.55
N THR A 118 -14.84 -15.12 -8.74
CA THR A 118 -14.68 -13.88 -9.52
C THR A 118 -16.04 -13.29 -9.80
N SER A 119 -16.18 -11.99 -9.56
CA SER A 119 -17.42 -11.23 -9.76
C SER A 119 -17.11 -9.89 -10.42
N SER A 120 -17.94 -9.49 -11.38
CA SER A 120 -17.96 -8.09 -11.83
C SER A 120 -18.71 -7.25 -10.80
N VAL A 121 -18.08 -6.18 -10.32
CA VAL A 121 -18.59 -5.37 -9.20
C VAL A 121 -18.90 -3.96 -9.70
N PRO A 122 -20.08 -3.40 -9.41
CA PRO A 122 -20.37 -2.01 -9.75
C PRO A 122 -19.54 -1.07 -8.89
N ILE A 123 -19.08 0.04 -9.49
CA ILE A 123 -18.42 1.13 -8.77
C ILE A 123 -19.43 2.28 -8.60
N ARG A 124 -19.64 2.70 -7.35
CA ARG A 124 -20.35 3.93 -7.00
C ARG A 124 -19.36 5.07 -6.89
N TYR A 125 -19.68 6.15 -7.57
CA TYR A 125 -18.93 7.40 -7.59
C TYR A 125 -19.91 8.58 -7.70
N GLY A 126 -19.47 9.76 -7.28
CA GLY A 126 -20.18 11.02 -7.42
C GLY A 126 -20.22 11.53 -8.86
N GLU A 127 -21.05 12.55 -9.09
CA GLU A 127 -21.15 13.18 -10.41
C GLU A 127 -19.80 13.78 -10.85
N GLY A 128 -19.35 13.44 -12.06
CA GLY A 128 -18.08 13.92 -12.62
C GLY A 128 -16.83 13.09 -12.26
N GLU A 129 -16.93 12.14 -11.32
CA GLU A 129 -15.78 11.36 -10.82
C GLU A 129 -15.44 10.13 -11.69
N ALA A 130 -16.33 9.75 -12.61
CA ALA A 130 -16.15 8.57 -13.46
C ALA A 130 -14.85 8.60 -14.27
N GLN A 131 -14.40 9.79 -14.65
CA GLN A 131 -13.24 9.99 -15.50
C GLN A 131 -11.93 9.61 -14.80
N GLU A 132 -11.87 9.75 -13.49
CA GLU A 132 -10.68 9.40 -12.71
C GLU A 132 -10.40 7.90 -12.77
N LEU A 133 -11.45 7.08 -12.85
CA LEU A 133 -11.33 5.63 -12.76
C LEU A 133 -10.70 5.00 -14.00
N ILE A 134 -10.69 5.68 -15.16
CA ILE A 134 -10.13 5.11 -16.39
C ILE A 134 -8.62 4.87 -16.29
N TRP A 135 -7.93 5.65 -15.45
CA TRP A 135 -6.49 5.58 -15.25
C TRP A 135 -6.12 4.94 -13.91
N TRP A 136 -7.07 4.24 -13.30
CA TRP A 136 -6.91 3.61 -12.01
C TRP A 136 -5.70 2.67 -12.01
N GLN A 137 -4.84 2.83 -11.02
CA GLN A 137 -3.79 1.87 -10.70
C GLN A 137 -3.58 1.87 -9.20
N THR A 138 -3.64 0.68 -8.59
CA THR A 138 -3.50 0.56 -7.14
C THR A 138 -2.03 0.66 -6.71
N ASP A 139 -1.76 1.63 -5.86
CA ASP A 139 -0.46 1.86 -5.22
C ASP A 139 -0.38 1.17 -3.84
N ALA A 140 -1.50 1.05 -3.12
CA ALA A 140 -1.57 0.38 -1.82
C ALA A 140 -2.93 -0.28 -1.56
N VAL A 141 -2.94 -1.32 -0.70
CA VAL A 141 -4.17 -1.94 -0.18
C VAL A 141 -4.14 -1.95 1.33
N ILE A 142 -5.23 -1.51 1.96
CA ILE A 142 -5.40 -1.53 3.41
C ILE A 142 -6.74 -2.15 3.79
N ALA A 143 -6.83 -2.65 5.01
CA ALA A 143 -8.10 -3.07 5.61
C ALA A 143 -8.64 -1.95 6.49
N PHE A 144 -9.93 -1.65 6.39
CA PHE A 144 -10.59 -0.63 7.21
C PHE A 144 -11.99 -1.09 7.61
N GLY A 145 -12.19 -1.35 8.91
CA GLY A 145 -13.36 -2.07 9.39
C GLY A 145 -13.50 -3.40 8.67
N ASP A 146 -14.67 -3.62 8.06
CA ASP A 146 -14.98 -4.83 7.29
C ASP A 146 -14.61 -4.73 5.80
N SER A 147 -14.03 -3.61 5.38
CA SER A 147 -13.73 -3.35 3.98
C SER A 147 -12.25 -3.55 3.64
N ILE A 148 -12.00 -4.02 2.42
CA ILE A 148 -10.70 -3.84 1.76
C ILE A 148 -10.74 -2.52 0.99
N CYS A 149 -9.67 -1.75 1.06
CA CYS A 149 -9.54 -0.45 0.41
C CYS A 149 -8.33 -0.44 -0.52
N TRP A 150 -8.56 -0.27 -1.81
CA TRP A 150 -7.53 -0.07 -2.82
C TRP A 150 -7.28 1.43 -3.00
N VAL A 151 -6.02 1.85 -2.97
CA VAL A 151 -5.62 3.26 -3.02
C VAL A 151 -4.86 3.53 -4.30
N ASP A 152 -5.34 4.49 -5.09
CA ASP A 152 -4.58 5.15 -6.16
C ASP A 152 -4.18 6.53 -5.60
N TYR A 153 -2.90 6.71 -5.28
CA TYR A 153 -2.41 7.93 -4.67
C TYR A 153 -2.55 9.16 -5.57
N LEU A 154 -2.76 9.01 -6.87
CA LEU A 154 -2.99 10.12 -7.78
C LEU A 154 -4.46 10.55 -7.82
N ARG A 155 -5.38 9.81 -7.20
CA ARG A 155 -6.82 9.98 -7.41
C ARG A 155 -7.67 9.78 -6.17
N GLY A 156 -7.66 8.59 -5.59
CA GLY A 156 -8.73 8.17 -4.68
C GLY A 156 -8.57 6.78 -4.11
N MET A 157 -9.63 6.33 -3.45
CA MET A 157 -9.74 5.03 -2.81
C MET A 157 -11.01 4.32 -3.26
N LEU A 158 -10.93 3.00 -3.43
CA LEU A 158 -12.08 2.12 -3.67
C LEU A 158 -12.28 1.23 -2.45
N PHE A 159 -13.46 1.28 -1.84
CA PHE A 159 -13.83 0.48 -0.67
C PHE A 159 -14.76 -0.66 -1.08
N CYS A 160 -14.52 -1.87 -0.60
CA CYS A 160 -15.44 -3.00 -0.76
C CYS A 160 -15.58 -3.79 0.55
N ASP A 161 -16.81 -3.94 1.04
CA ASP A 161 -17.14 -4.99 2.00
C ASP A 161 -17.26 -6.31 1.24
N VAL A 162 -16.17 -7.08 1.24
CA VAL A 162 -16.06 -8.36 0.53
C VAL A 162 -16.91 -9.48 1.14
N PHE A 163 -17.42 -9.28 2.36
CA PHE A 163 -18.31 -10.22 3.02
C PHE A 163 -19.79 -9.91 2.75
N SER A 164 -20.10 -8.74 2.19
CA SER A 164 -21.47 -8.38 1.81
C SER A 164 -21.98 -9.34 0.72
N PRO A 165 -23.24 -9.83 0.82
CA PRO A 165 -23.85 -10.59 -0.26
C PRO A 165 -24.05 -9.75 -1.53
N ASN A 166 -24.12 -8.41 -1.38
CA ASN A 166 -24.22 -7.46 -2.48
C ASN A 166 -22.88 -6.73 -2.60
N LEU A 167 -21.98 -7.27 -3.43
CA LEU A 167 -20.68 -6.66 -3.68
C LEU A 167 -20.86 -5.34 -4.42
N GLU A 168 -20.21 -4.30 -3.90
CA GLU A 168 -20.20 -2.96 -4.47
C GLU A 168 -18.90 -2.26 -4.06
N LEU A 169 -18.31 -1.53 -5.01
CA LEU A 169 -17.16 -0.68 -4.76
C LEU A 169 -17.66 0.75 -4.54
N ARG A 170 -17.19 1.41 -3.48
CA ARG A 170 -17.41 2.84 -3.25
C ARG A 170 -16.13 3.60 -3.52
N TYR A 171 -16.18 4.51 -4.49
CA TYR A 171 -15.10 5.46 -4.74
C TYR A 171 -15.17 6.63 -3.76
N VAL A 172 -14.01 7.02 -3.24
CA VAL A 172 -13.82 8.20 -2.40
C VAL A 172 -12.58 8.92 -2.94
N PRO A 173 -12.72 10.14 -3.50
CA PRO A 173 -11.57 10.94 -3.94
C PRO A 173 -10.61 11.18 -2.78
N LEU A 174 -9.30 11.20 -3.07
CA LEU A 174 -8.32 11.72 -2.13
C LEU A 174 -8.47 13.25 -2.05
N PRO A 175 -8.11 13.89 -0.92
CA PRO A 175 -8.26 15.33 -0.73
C PRO A 175 -7.12 16.10 -1.43
N VAL A 176 -6.92 15.81 -2.70
CA VAL A 176 -5.86 16.33 -3.57
C VAL A 176 -6.45 16.57 -4.96
N ILE A 177 -5.78 17.40 -5.76
CA ILE A 177 -6.15 17.54 -7.17
C ILE A 177 -5.77 16.23 -7.89
N PRO A 178 -6.72 15.52 -8.52
CA PRO A 178 -6.42 14.30 -9.24
C PRO A 178 -5.47 14.55 -10.41
N TYR A 179 -4.59 13.58 -10.69
CA TYR A 179 -3.69 13.69 -11.83
C TYR A 179 -4.38 13.28 -13.14
N GLU A 180 -4.36 14.20 -14.09
CA GLU A 180 -4.87 14.01 -15.45
C GLU A 180 -3.96 13.05 -16.24
N GLY A 181 -4.45 11.85 -16.53
CA GLY A 181 -3.78 10.88 -17.40
C GLY A 181 -3.09 9.71 -16.70
N TYR A 182 -2.67 8.72 -17.49
CA TYR A 182 -2.09 7.49 -16.96
C TYR A 182 -0.67 7.64 -16.41
N ARG A 183 0.16 8.37 -17.17
CA ARG A 183 1.61 8.51 -16.99
C ARG A 183 2.04 9.91 -17.40
N HIS A 184 3.14 10.39 -16.84
CA HIS A 184 3.74 11.65 -17.24
C HIS A 184 4.11 11.61 -18.73
N PRO A 185 3.64 12.59 -19.55
CA PRO A 185 3.88 12.57 -20.99
C PRO A 185 5.36 12.50 -21.38
N GLU A 186 6.24 13.14 -20.60
CA GLU A 186 7.67 13.21 -20.92
C GLU A 186 8.49 12.06 -20.32
N LEU A 187 8.10 11.53 -19.16
CA LEU A 187 8.89 10.51 -18.46
C LEU A 187 8.37 9.10 -18.72
N GLY A 188 7.12 8.97 -19.17
CA GLY A 188 6.50 7.68 -19.47
C GLY A 188 6.26 6.81 -18.23
N ASP A 189 6.24 7.38 -17.03
CA ASP A 189 5.99 6.71 -15.77
C ASP A 189 4.95 7.44 -14.89
N ARG A 190 4.61 6.85 -13.74
CA ARG A 190 3.67 7.44 -12.75
C ARG A 190 4.38 8.30 -11.69
N GLY A 191 5.69 8.52 -11.81
CA GLY A 191 6.49 9.19 -10.79
C GLY A 191 6.64 8.37 -9.50
N GLY A 192 7.40 8.91 -8.54
CA GLY A 192 7.64 8.30 -7.23
C GLY A 192 6.57 8.63 -6.20
N VAL A 193 5.28 8.43 -6.50
CA VAL A 193 4.17 8.92 -5.67
C VAL A 193 4.20 8.38 -4.23
N PHE A 194 4.54 7.10 -4.07
CA PHE A 194 4.75 6.44 -2.78
C PHE A 194 5.83 7.11 -1.91
N ALA A 195 6.73 7.89 -2.52
CA ALA A 195 7.76 8.62 -1.79
C ALA A 195 7.21 9.88 -1.09
N TYR A 196 6.00 10.31 -1.42
CA TYR A 196 5.40 11.57 -0.97
C TYR A 196 4.00 11.39 -0.38
N ARG A 197 3.32 10.28 -0.70
CA ARG A 197 1.98 9.98 -0.24
C ARG A 197 1.94 8.66 0.51
N SER A 198 1.15 8.62 1.57
CA SER A 198 0.96 7.43 2.39
C SER A 198 -0.41 7.44 3.04
N VAL A 199 -0.98 6.25 3.24
CA VAL A 199 -2.20 6.04 4.04
C VAL A 199 -1.91 5.08 5.18
N CYS A 200 -2.56 5.27 6.32
CA CYS A 200 -2.60 4.27 7.38
C CYS A 200 -3.96 4.28 8.07
N VAL A 201 -4.30 3.18 8.73
CA VAL A 201 -5.43 3.14 9.66
C VAL A 201 -4.93 3.48 11.06
N THR A 202 -5.71 4.27 11.80
CA THR A 202 -5.40 4.57 13.20
C THR A 202 -5.46 3.29 14.06
N GLN A 203 -4.69 3.23 15.15
CA GLN A 203 -4.63 2.03 15.99
C GLN A 203 -5.99 1.56 16.52
N ASP A 204 -6.92 2.49 16.76
CA ASP A 204 -8.28 2.19 17.21
C ASP A 204 -9.21 1.72 16.07
N GLY A 205 -8.72 1.68 14.83
CA GLY A 205 -9.50 1.31 13.65
C GLY A 205 -10.56 2.33 13.24
N ALA A 206 -10.63 3.49 13.91
CA ALA A 206 -11.74 4.43 13.75
C ALA A 206 -11.61 5.31 12.49
N ALA A 207 -10.39 5.55 12.02
CA ALA A 207 -10.13 6.46 10.93
C ALA A 207 -8.96 6.03 10.03
N ILE A 208 -8.98 6.52 8.81
CA ILE A 208 -7.84 6.47 7.88
C ILE A 208 -7.15 7.82 7.92
N LYS A 209 -5.83 7.81 8.05
CA LYS A 209 -4.99 8.98 7.91
C LYS A 209 -4.28 8.96 6.57
N PHE A 210 -4.30 10.09 5.87
CA PHE A 210 -3.59 10.29 4.62
C PHE A 210 -2.58 11.43 4.79
N ILE A 211 -1.37 11.22 4.28
CA ILE A 211 -0.32 12.24 4.20
C ILE A 211 -0.06 12.56 2.75
N ASP A 212 -0.01 13.86 2.45
CA ASP A 212 0.48 14.39 1.19
C ASP A 212 1.65 15.34 1.44
N ALA A 213 2.84 14.90 1.05
CA ALA A 213 4.07 15.66 1.09
C ALA A 213 4.48 16.06 -0.34
N ALA A 214 3.56 16.64 -1.10
CA ALA A 214 3.77 16.98 -2.49
C ALA A 214 3.86 18.49 -2.74
N ASN A 215 4.69 18.86 -3.71
CA ASN A 215 4.51 20.08 -4.48
C ASN A 215 3.85 19.66 -5.80
N ASN A 216 2.83 20.40 -6.27
CA ASN A 216 1.87 19.99 -7.30
C ASN A 216 2.46 19.40 -8.60
N ASN A 217 3.76 19.54 -8.88
CA ASN A 217 4.42 19.03 -10.09
C ASN A 217 5.69 18.18 -9.84
N LEU A 218 6.06 17.84 -8.60
CA LEU A 218 7.35 17.19 -8.28
C LEU A 218 7.33 15.65 -8.22
N TRP A 219 6.16 14.98 -8.26
CA TRP A 219 6.09 13.50 -8.21
C TRP A 219 6.89 12.83 -9.33
N PHE A 220 7.00 13.51 -10.47
CA PHE A 220 7.59 13.01 -11.70
C PHE A 220 9.05 13.44 -11.85
N ASN A 221 9.43 14.65 -11.43
CA ASN A 221 10.67 15.24 -11.90
C ASN A 221 11.95 14.88 -11.13
N GLY A 222 11.89 13.99 -10.11
CA GLY A 222 13.06 13.50 -9.36
C GLY A 222 14.00 14.59 -8.79
N ASN A 223 13.56 15.85 -8.75
CA ASN A 223 14.45 17.00 -8.61
C ASN A 223 14.64 17.39 -7.13
N GLN A 224 15.82 17.95 -6.85
CA GLN A 224 16.54 18.04 -5.56
C GLN A 224 15.90 18.91 -4.46
N SER A 225 14.66 19.33 -4.63
CA SER A 225 13.94 20.16 -3.65
C SER A 225 12.93 19.27 -2.92
N GLY A 226 13.08 19.16 -1.60
CA GLY A 226 12.11 18.47 -0.75
C GLY A 226 10.70 19.06 -0.87
N PRO A 227 9.69 18.44 -0.23
CA PRO A 227 8.33 18.97 -0.24
C PRO A 227 8.26 20.43 0.20
N SER A 228 7.30 21.21 -0.31
CA SER A 228 7.05 22.58 0.19
C SER A 228 6.24 22.57 1.49
N SER A 229 5.39 21.56 1.64
CA SER A 229 4.54 21.34 2.80
C SER A 229 4.20 19.86 2.92
N ILE A 230 3.82 19.48 4.14
CA ILE A 230 3.24 18.18 4.44
C ILE A 230 1.85 18.48 4.98
N THR A 231 0.83 17.89 4.38
CA THR A 231 -0.56 18.01 4.84
C THR A 231 -1.07 16.64 5.26
N SER A 232 -1.72 16.58 6.42
CA SER A 232 -2.42 15.40 6.90
C SER A 232 -3.92 15.57 6.78
N TRP A 233 -4.59 14.47 6.49
CA TRP A 233 -6.04 14.37 6.37
C TRP A 233 -6.55 13.14 7.13
N ILE A 234 -7.78 13.23 7.61
CA ILE A 234 -8.47 12.16 8.33
C ILE A 234 -9.78 11.83 7.61
N LEU A 235 -10.01 10.55 7.36
CA LEU A 235 -11.27 9.99 6.87
C LEU A 235 -11.87 9.13 7.97
N SER A 236 -12.94 9.60 8.59
CA SER A 236 -13.66 8.85 9.61
C SER A 236 -14.59 7.81 8.98
N SER A 237 -14.75 6.67 9.66
CA SER A 237 -15.64 5.57 9.22
C SER A 237 -17.11 5.98 9.06
N ASP A 238 -17.56 7.01 9.77
CA ASP A 238 -18.95 7.48 9.79
C ASP A 238 -19.29 8.43 8.62
N ARG A 239 -18.30 9.08 8.02
CA ARG A 239 -18.52 10.23 7.12
C ARG A 239 -18.04 10.05 5.69
N PHE A 240 -17.09 9.14 5.43
CA PHE A 240 -16.44 8.98 4.12
C PHE A 240 -16.06 10.32 3.45
N THR A 241 -15.78 11.34 4.26
CA THR A 241 -15.42 12.69 3.83
C THR A 241 -14.10 13.05 4.49
N TRP A 242 -13.12 13.45 3.70
CA TRP A 242 -11.82 13.87 4.21
C TRP A 242 -11.93 15.19 4.97
N MET A 243 -11.36 15.23 6.16
CA MET A 243 -11.15 16.45 6.93
C MET A 243 -9.67 16.73 7.01
N GLN A 244 -9.27 17.98 6.76
CA GLN A 244 -7.88 18.38 6.95
C GLN A 244 -7.57 18.28 8.44
N ASP A 245 -6.52 17.54 8.77
CA ASP A 245 -6.04 17.36 10.13
C ASP A 245 -5.00 18.43 10.44
N ASP A 246 -3.94 18.50 9.64
CA ASP A 246 -2.88 19.47 9.88
C ASP A 246 -2.03 19.80 8.64
N THR A 247 -1.25 20.88 8.69
CA THR A 247 -0.29 21.24 7.65
C THR A 247 0.99 21.80 8.25
N LEU A 248 2.13 21.33 7.76
CA LEU A 248 3.46 21.77 8.18
C LEU A 248 4.23 22.26 6.95
N PRO A 249 4.66 23.53 6.89
CA PRO A 249 5.62 23.98 5.88
C PRO A 249 6.93 23.19 6.02
N TRP A 250 7.42 22.65 4.92
CA TRP A 250 8.65 21.86 4.91
C TRP A 250 9.80 22.67 4.33
N THR A 251 10.83 22.87 5.15
CA THR A 251 11.98 23.73 4.81
C THR A 251 13.30 22.97 4.73
N SER A 252 13.28 21.65 4.96
CA SER A 252 14.49 20.85 5.01
C SER A 252 14.84 20.27 3.63
N SER A 253 16.03 20.58 3.14
CA SER A 253 16.56 20.08 1.87
C SER A 253 16.97 18.60 1.90
N TYR A 254 16.87 17.92 3.05
CA TYR A 254 17.52 16.62 3.26
C TYR A 254 16.59 15.38 3.20
N ALA A 255 15.26 15.53 3.30
CA ALA A 255 14.36 14.37 3.27
C ALA A 255 14.16 13.87 1.84
N THR A 256 14.55 12.62 1.59
CA THR A 256 14.68 12.13 0.23
C THR A 256 13.71 11.04 -0.19
N LYS A 257 12.99 10.33 0.69
CA LYS A 257 11.91 9.42 0.24
C LYS A 257 11.04 8.88 1.38
N MET A 258 9.77 8.65 1.05
CA MET A 258 8.73 7.86 1.76
C MET A 258 8.39 8.35 3.16
N PRO A 259 7.17 8.88 3.40
CA PRO A 259 6.68 9.14 4.74
C PRO A 259 5.91 7.93 5.32
N PRO A 260 6.54 6.94 6.01
CA PRO A 260 5.76 6.00 6.79
C PRO A 260 5.01 6.71 7.92
N LEU A 261 3.75 6.32 8.07
CA LEU A 261 2.90 6.68 9.19
C LEU A 261 3.00 5.60 10.26
N ASP A 262 3.05 6.03 11.52
CA ASP A 262 2.91 5.11 12.65
C ASP A 262 1.44 4.98 13.04
N MET A 263 0.90 3.77 12.97
CA MET A 263 -0.49 3.51 13.35
C MET A 263 -0.78 3.88 14.81
N LYS A 264 0.21 3.72 15.71
CA LYS A 264 0.09 4.02 17.15
C LYS A 264 0.19 5.50 17.43
N TYR A 265 1.04 6.19 16.67
CA TYR A 265 1.26 7.63 16.77
C TYR A 265 1.01 8.29 15.43
N PRO A 266 -0.25 8.35 14.94
CA PRO A 266 -0.58 8.83 13.60
C PRO A 266 -0.24 10.32 13.40
N GLN A 267 0.03 11.06 14.48
CA GLN A 267 0.57 12.42 14.44
C GLN A 267 2.07 12.49 14.08
N ILE A 268 2.79 11.37 14.12
CA ILE A 268 4.21 11.29 13.79
C ILE A 268 4.36 10.73 12.37
N VAL A 269 4.97 11.53 11.50
CA VAL A 269 5.35 11.14 10.15
C VAL A 269 6.85 10.91 10.13
N TYR A 270 7.30 9.74 9.70
CA TYR A 270 8.73 9.43 9.61
C TYR A 270 9.20 9.68 8.20
N PHE A 271 10.35 10.34 7.98
CA PHE A 271 10.94 10.49 6.65
C PHE A 271 12.24 9.70 6.55
N ALA A 272 12.40 8.88 5.51
CA ALA A 272 13.66 8.19 5.28
C ALA A 272 14.69 9.12 4.62
N LEU A 273 15.89 9.15 5.22
CA LEU A 273 17.08 9.78 4.68
C LEU A 273 17.90 8.71 3.98
N LYS A 274 18.27 8.96 2.72
CA LYS A 274 19.24 8.14 2.02
C LYS A 274 20.64 8.69 2.34
N GLU A 275 21.42 8.00 3.17
CA GLU A 275 22.84 8.33 3.32
C GLU A 275 23.65 7.77 2.15
N GLU A 276 24.65 8.52 1.68
CA GLU A 276 25.49 8.17 0.52
C GLU A 276 26.51 7.07 0.82
N ILE A 277 26.68 6.67 2.09
CA ILE A 277 27.74 5.74 2.51
C ILE A 277 27.13 4.64 3.38
N CYS A 278 27.27 3.39 2.93
CA CYS A 278 26.74 2.16 3.48
C CYS A 278 26.76 2.08 5.03
N SER A 279 25.64 2.36 5.72
CA SER A 279 25.39 1.88 7.11
C SER A 279 23.95 2.07 7.62
N GLY A 280 22.94 1.85 6.77
CA GLY A 280 21.52 1.72 7.20
C GLY A 280 20.63 2.93 6.91
N THR A 281 19.32 2.75 7.11
CA THR A 281 18.31 3.79 6.85
C THR A 281 18.11 4.66 8.09
N LEU A 282 18.32 5.98 7.97
CA LEU A 282 17.95 6.92 9.04
C LEU A 282 16.53 7.43 8.81
N LEU A 283 15.72 7.42 9.86
CA LEU A 283 14.41 8.03 9.87
C LEU A 283 14.43 9.34 10.65
N VAL A 284 13.67 10.31 10.17
CA VAL A 284 13.41 11.56 10.88
C VAL A 284 11.94 11.63 11.26
N PRO A 285 11.58 11.49 12.55
CA PRO A 285 10.21 11.70 12.99
C PRO A 285 9.86 13.18 12.94
N VAL A 286 8.68 13.48 12.42
CA VAL A 286 8.07 14.80 12.35
C VAL A 286 6.76 14.71 13.11
N ASN A 287 6.65 15.44 14.22
CA ASN A 287 5.38 15.56 14.91
C ASN A 287 4.56 16.66 14.24
N MET A 288 3.49 16.26 13.57
CA MET A 288 2.64 17.17 12.81
C MET A 288 1.94 18.17 13.73
N VAL A 289 1.49 17.75 14.92
CA VAL A 289 0.76 18.60 15.87
C VAL A 289 1.67 19.64 16.53
N SER A 290 2.81 19.22 17.07
CA SER A 290 3.74 20.14 17.72
C SER A 290 4.63 20.91 16.72
N LYS A 291 4.59 20.58 15.43
CA LYS A 291 5.42 21.16 14.38
C LYS A 291 6.92 21.02 14.64
N THR A 292 7.32 19.94 15.31
CA THR A 292 8.71 19.72 15.72
C THR A 292 9.34 18.54 14.99
N LEU A 293 10.59 18.73 14.57
CA LEU A 293 11.45 17.65 14.12
C LEU A 293 12.02 16.91 15.32
N GLY A 294 11.85 15.59 15.37
CA GLY A 294 12.50 14.76 16.36
C GLY A 294 13.94 14.41 15.98
N ARG A 295 14.63 13.71 16.88
CA ARG A 295 16.01 13.26 16.65
C ARG A 295 16.03 12.19 15.55
N ARG A 296 17.03 12.25 14.66
CA ARG A 296 17.29 11.20 13.67
C ARG A 296 17.49 9.86 14.38
N THR A 297 16.79 8.82 13.93
CA THR A 297 16.84 7.49 14.53
C THR A 297 17.21 6.48 13.45
N ALA A 298 18.16 5.59 13.75
CA ALA A 298 18.50 4.50 12.87
C ALA A 298 17.36 3.47 12.84
N TYR A 299 16.93 3.11 11.64
CA TYR A 299 16.04 1.99 11.41
C TYR A 299 16.85 0.70 11.37
N ALA A 300 16.63 -0.16 12.36
CA ALA A 300 17.26 -1.48 12.44
C ALA A 300 16.16 -2.55 12.36
N LEU A 301 16.05 -3.21 11.21
CA LEU A 301 15.30 -4.46 11.14
C LEU A 301 16.21 -5.56 11.70
N ARG A 302 15.85 -6.14 12.85
CA ARG A 302 16.56 -7.30 13.39
C ARG A 302 16.34 -8.48 12.44
N SER A 303 17.34 -8.84 11.64
CA SER A 303 17.34 -10.15 10.99
C SER A 303 17.45 -11.21 12.07
N SER A 304 16.45 -12.08 12.15
CA SER A 304 16.48 -13.27 13.00
C SER A 304 17.12 -14.45 12.25
N LEU A 305 18.30 -14.24 11.64
CA LEU A 305 19.09 -15.31 11.05
C LEU A 305 20.56 -15.12 11.44
N SER A 306 21.06 -16.16 12.12
CA SER A 306 22.42 -16.46 12.60
C SER A 306 23.10 -15.42 13.49
N SER A 307 23.25 -15.82 14.76
CA SER A 307 24.51 -15.65 15.47
C SER A 307 25.62 -16.26 14.61
N ASP A 308 26.39 -15.44 13.94
CA ASP A 308 27.83 -15.59 13.81
C ASP A 308 28.37 -14.27 13.27
N GLU A 309 29.57 -13.96 13.74
CA GLU A 309 30.26 -12.69 13.59
C GLU A 309 30.53 -12.37 12.10
N ASP A 310 29.61 -11.67 11.44
CA ASP A 310 29.93 -10.84 10.27
C ASP A 310 28.96 -9.64 10.18
N GLU A 311 29.45 -8.49 10.63
CA GLU A 311 28.80 -7.16 10.64
C GLU A 311 28.65 -6.56 9.22
N SER A 312 28.10 -7.33 8.26
CA SER A 312 27.85 -6.80 6.90
C SER A 312 26.42 -6.92 6.38
N ASP A 313 25.59 -7.83 6.91
CA ASP A 313 24.22 -7.99 6.42
C ASP A 313 23.19 -7.30 7.33
N ARG A 314 23.33 -5.97 7.46
CA ARG A 314 22.21 -5.11 7.87
C ARG A 314 21.31 -4.87 6.65
N THR A 315 20.58 -5.90 6.23
CA THR A 315 19.65 -5.80 5.10
C THR A 315 18.48 -4.88 5.47
N SER A 316 18.57 -3.62 5.06
CA SER A 316 17.52 -2.58 5.17
C SER A 316 16.50 -2.69 4.03
N CYS A 317 16.12 -3.91 3.67
CA CYS A 317 15.56 -4.26 2.36
C CYS A 317 14.12 -3.82 2.08
N ASN A 318 13.37 -3.21 3.01
CA ASN A 318 11.96 -2.91 2.74
C ASN A 318 11.67 -1.41 2.53
N LEU A 319 12.50 -0.48 3.05
CA LEU A 319 12.16 0.95 3.09
C LEU A 319 12.30 1.69 1.76
N PHE A 320 13.01 1.11 0.79
CA PHE A 320 13.33 1.79 -0.48
C PHE A 320 12.87 1.03 -1.73
N TYR A 321 12.30 -0.17 -1.58
CA TYR A 321 12.00 -1.09 -2.69
C TYR A 321 10.50 -1.23 -3.02
N ASN A 322 9.65 -0.32 -2.53
CA ASN A 322 8.21 -0.33 -2.82
C ASN A 322 7.51 -1.65 -2.42
N GLU A 323 8.11 -2.40 -1.51
CA GLU A 323 7.48 -3.57 -0.90
C GLU A 323 6.45 -3.05 0.12
N PRO A 324 5.19 -3.51 0.09
CA PRO A 324 4.18 -3.05 1.03
C PRO A 324 4.64 -3.41 2.44
N PHE A 325 5.04 -2.38 3.19
CA PHE A 325 5.22 -2.52 4.62
C PHE A 325 3.85 -2.87 5.20
N LEU A 326 3.77 -4.05 5.82
CA LEU A 326 2.58 -4.47 6.54
C LEU A 326 2.17 -3.35 7.52
N PRO A 327 0.87 -3.01 7.63
CA PRO A 327 0.40 -1.92 8.48
C PRO A 327 0.98 -2.10 9.89
N CYS A 328 1.91 -1.21 10.27
CA CYS A 328 2.79 -1.44 11.41
C CYS A 328 2.78 -0.29 12.42
N GLY A 329 2.93 -0.66 13.69
CA GLY A 329 3.31 0.26 14.76
C GLY A 329 4.81 0.56 14.65
N PHE A 330 5.17 1.52 13.81
CA PHE A 330 6.56 1.86 13.46
C PHE A 330 7.44 2.09 14.70
N SER A 331 6.89 2.69 15.77
CA SER A 331 7.55 2.88 17.07
C SER A 331 8.20 1.61 17.64
N LYS A 332 7.62 0.43 17.39
CA LYS A 332 8.11 -0.85 17.90
C LYS A 332 9.49 -1.19 17.32
N PHE A 333 9.71 -0.93 16.04
CA PHE A 333 10.97 -1.23 15.35
C PHE A 333 12.07 -0.22 15.63
N LEU A 334 11.71 0.93 16.20
CA LEU A 334 12.65 1.97 16.62
C LEU A 334 13.08 1.83 18.09
N GLY A 335 12.59 0.81 18.81
CA GLY A 335 12.84 0.65 20.24
C GLY A 335 12.26 1.80 21.08
N LEU A 336 11.31 2.56 20.53
CA LEU A 336 10.65 3.67 21.24
C LEU A 336 9.57 3.19 22.22
N ASP A 337 9.14 1.93 22.07
CA ASP A 337 8.10 1.30 22.89
C ASP A 337 8.62 0.58 24.15
N VAL A 338 9.92 0.68 24.46
CA VAL A 338 10.44 0.15 25.73
C VAL A 338 9.81 0.96 26.88
N PRO A 339 9.13 0.31 27.85
CA PRO A 339 8.67 1.02 29.04
C PRO A 339 9.88 1.69 29.67
N ARG A 340 9.82 3.01 29.92
CA ARG A 340 10.77 3.65 30.82
C ARG A 340 10.62 2.96 32.17
N SER A 341 11.46 1.96 32.44
CA SER A 341 11.62 1.41 33.77
C SER A 341 11.97 2.58 34.69
N ARG A 342 11.09 2.83 35.66
CA ARG A 342 11.32 3.81 36.72
C ARG A 342 12.50 3.39 37.57
#